data_AF-A0A1I6NQA7-F1
#
_entry.id   AF-A0A1I6NQA7-F1
#
_cell.length_a   1.000
_cell.length_b   1.000
_cell.length_c   1.000
_cell.angle_alpha   90.00
_cell.angle_beta   90.00
_cell.angle_gamma   90.00
#
_symmetry.space_group_name_H-M   'P 1'
#
loop_
_entity.id
_entity.type
_entity.pdbx_description
1 polymer ?
#
loop_
_entity_poly.entity_id
_entity_poly.type
_entity_poly.pdbx_seq_one_letter_code
_entity_poly.pdbx_strand_id
1 'polypeptide(L)'
;MHVGIAAAASVEATPSHGLHGPPLSGHPWLGIADRFLGHLVEIPAALLVLAEIGVLLAGVVSRYVFHEPLVWSDELAGILFLWLAMLGAVVAFRRAEHMRMTAIVAMTGPRTRAFLETVALVAGLIFVSLVLHPAYEFAAEEIYVQTPALDLNNAWRAAALPIGLGLMLLVAVIRLFETADWRMTAGALALGVAVAGGLVALQPWLAGLGNLNLLLFFVVGVGALVFSGVPIAFAFGLSTFAYITLTT
;
A
#
# COMPACT_ATOMS: atom_id res chain seq x y z
N MET A 1 -52.18 24.08 16.85
CA MET A 1 -51.32 23.58 15.76
C MET A 1 -49.90 23.48 16.27
N HIS A 2 -49.63 22.48 17.11
CA HIS A 2 -48.30 22.20 17.69
C HIS A 2 -48.13 20.69 17.73
N VAL A 3 -47.62 20.12 16.64
CA VAL A 3 -47.21 18.73 16.54
C VAL A 3 -45.94 18.71 15.70
N GLY A 4 -44.84 18.17 16.26
CA GLY A 4 -43.71 17.71 15.46
C GLY A 4 -42.36 18.43 15.65
N ILE A 5 -41.80 18.51 16.85
CA ILE A 5 -40.36 18.80 17.05
C ILE A 5 -39.73 17.86 18.10
N ALA A 6 -40.12 16.59 18.11
CA ALA A 6 -39.58 15.61 19.07
C ALA A 6 -39.28 14.23 18.42
N ALA A 7 -38.66 14.24 17.25
CA ALA A 7 -38.20 13.03 16.56
C ALA A 7 -36.77 13.16 16.02
N ALA A 8 -35.90 13.92 16.71
CA ALA A 8 -34.46 14.01 16.42
C ALA A 8 -33.63 13.37 17.55
N ALA A 9 -34.16 12.30 18.16
CA ALA A 9 -33.39 11.43 19.04
C ALA A 9 -32.81 10.27 18.20
N SER A 10 -31.56 9.92 18.51
CA SER A 10 -30.80 8.77 18.03
C SER A 10 -30.50 8.70 16.53
N VAL A 11 -29.59 9.56 16.06
CA VAL A 11 -28.58 9.06 15.11
C VAL A 11 -27.69 8.14 15.94
N GLU A 12 -28.13 6.89 16.03
CA GLU A 12 -27.36 5.79 16.56
C GLU A 12 -26.04 5.76 15.79
N ALA A 13 -24.94 6.01 16.49
CA ALA A 13 -23.62 5.81 15.96
C ALA A 13 -23.52 4.33 15.57
N THR A 14 -23.74 4.03 14.29
CA THR A 14 -23.44 2.71 13.74
C THR A 14 -22.01 2.41 14.18
N PRO A 15 -21.78 1.37 15.01
CA PRO A 15 -20.42 1.00 15.34
C PRO A 15 -19.76 0.73 14.00
N SER A 16 -18.69 1.47 13.70
CA SER A 16 -17.81 1.10 12.62
C SER A 16 -17.45 -0.35 12.90
N HIS A 17 -18.05 -1.28 12.15
CA HIS A 17 -17.63 -2.67 12.11
C HIS A 17 -16.22 -2.63 11.52
N GLY A 18 -15.26 -2.26 12.37
CA GLY A 18 -13.89 -2.63 12.21
C GLY A 18 -13.90 -4.13 11.99
N LEU A 19 -13.08 -4.55 11.04
CA LEU A 19 -12.89 -5.92 10.56
C LEU A 19 -12.35 -6.87 11.66
N HIS A 20 -12.62 -6.58 12.93
CA HIS A 20 -12.27 -7.38 14.08
C HIS A 20 -13.31 -8.49 14.23
N GLY A 21 -13.20 -9.51 13.39
CA GLY A 21 -13.51 -10.86 13.87
C GLY A 21 -12.66 -11.14 15.11
N PRO A 22 -13.13 -11.98 16.06
CA PRO A 22 -12.32 -12.35 17.21
C PRO A 22 -10.96 -12.88 16.72
N PRO A 23 -9.83 -12.49 17.35
CA PRO A 23 -8.52 -12.96 16.93
C PRO A 23 -8.53 -14.49 16.92
N LEU A 24 -8.27 -15.08 15.75
CA LEU A 24 -8.24 -16.53 15.57
C LEU A 24 -6.95 -17.14 16.15
N SER A 25 -6.01 -16.31 16.63
CA SER A 25 -4.79 -16.73 17.33
C SER A 25 -4.67 -16.09 18.72
N GLY A 26 -4.59 -16.94 19.74
CA GLY A 26 -4.45 -16.54 21.15
C GLY A 26 -3.07 -16.04 21.55
N HIS A 27 -2.33 -15.37 20.66
CA HIS A 27 -0.94 -14.97 20.93
C HIS A 27 -0.81 -13.47 21.26
N PRO A 28 -0.70 -13.11 22.55
CA PRO A 28 -0.75 -11.70 22.99
C PRO A 28 0.40 -10.82 22.45
N TRP A 29 1.49 -11.41 21.94
CA TRP A 29 2.60 -10.63 21.38
C TRP A 29 2.30 -10.04 20.00
N LEU A 30 1.41 -10.63 19.20
CA LEU A 30 1.08 -10.12 17.86
C LEU A 30 0.42 -8.73 17.95
N GLY A 31 -0.57 -8.59 18.84
CA GLY A 31 -1.19 -7.28 19.09
C GLY A 31 -0.26 -6.26 19.73
N ILE A 32 0.78 -6.68 20.47
CA ILE A 32 1.81 -5.78 20.98
C ILE A 32 2.72 -5.33 19.82
N ALA A 33 3.11 -6.26 18.94
CA ALA A 33 3.92 -5.97 17.78
C ALA A 33 3.20 -5.02 16.80
N ASP A 34 1.91 -5.25 16.52
CA ASP A 34 1.12 -4.36 15.66
C ASP A 34 1.01 -2.95 16.25
N ARG A 35 0.77 -2.81 17.56
CA ARG A 35 0.76 -1.49 18.23
C ARG A 35 2.12 -0.80 18.25
N PHE A 36 3.19 -1.56 18.46
CA PHE A 36 4.55 -1.01 18.45
C PHE A 36 4.92 -0.51 17.04
N LEU A 37 4.66 -1.34 16.02
CA LEU A 37 4.79 -0.97 14.61
C LEU A 37 3.90 0.22 14.26
N GLY A 38 2.72 0.25 14.87
CA GLY A 38 1.85 1.39 15.12
C GLY A 38 2.57 2.71 15.24
N HIS A 39 3.12 2.88 16.44
CA HIS A 39 3.82 4.07 16.87
C HIS A 39 5.11 4.32 16.09
N LEU A 40 5.84 3.26 15.74
CA LEU A 40 7.09 3.34 14.99
C LEU A 40 6.91 3.97 13.60
N VAL A 41 5.75 3.81 12.98
CA VAL A 41 5.45 4.39 11.66
C VAL A 41 4.72 5.72 11.78
N GLU A 42 3.72 5.81 12.66
CA GLU A 42 2.87 7.00 12.76
C GLU A 42 3.59 8.22 13.34
N ILE A 43 4.46 8.03 14.35
CA ILE A 43 5.18 9.13 14.98
C ILE A 43 6.16 9.78 13.98
N PRO A 44 7.03 9.03 13.28
CA PRO A 44 7.90 9.63 12.27
C PRO A 44 7.12 10.25 11.11
N ALA A 45 6.01 9.63 10.66
CA ALA A 45 5.17 10.23 9.63
C ALA A 45 4.60 11.59 10.07
N ALA A 46 4.09 11.70 11.30
CA ALA A 46 3.59 12.96 11.84
C ALA A 46 4.71 14.03 11.95
N LEU A 47 5.90 13.64 12.40
CA LEU A 47 7.07 14.53 12.46
C LEU A 47 7.51 15.00 11.07
N LEU A 48 7.49 14.10 10.08
CA LEU A 48 7.82 14.43 8.69
C LEU A 48 6.82 15.44 8.10
N VAL A 49 5.52 15.29 8.33
CA VAL A 49 4.51 16.28 7.91
C VAL A 49 4.84 17.66 8.48
N LEU A 50 5.14 17.75 9.78
CA LEU A 50 5.46 19.02 10.42
C LEU A 50 6.77 19.62 9.87
N ALA A 51 7.79 18.79 9.65
CA ALA A 51 9.04 19.20 9.05
C ALA A 51 8.84 19.71 7.61
N GLU A 52 8.07 19.00 6.80
CA GLU A 52 7.78 19.37 5.41
C GLU A 52 7.02 20.70 5.33
N ILE A 53 6.01 20.89 6.17
CA ILE A 53 5.31 22.18 6.30
C ILE A 53 6.29 23.29 6.65
N GLY A 54 7.19 23.07 7.61
CA GLY A 54 8.19 24.04 8.03
C GLY A 54 9.18 24.41 6.91
N VAL A 55 9.69 23.41 6.19
CA VAL A 55 10.64 23.61 5.07
C VAL A 55 9.96 24.36 3.92
N LEU A 56 8.76 23.96 3.52
CA LEU A 56 8.02 24.62 2.44
C LEU A 56 7.66 26.05 2.83
N LEU A 57 7.21 26.28 4.07
CA LEU A 57 6.90 27.62 4.56
C LEU A 57 8.15 28.50 4.58
N ALA A 58 9.29 27.99 5.05
CA ALA A 58 10.55 28.71 5.03
C ALA A 58 10.97 29.06 3.59
N GLY A 59 10.83 28.13 2.65
CA GLY A 59 11.10 28.36 1.23
C GLY A 59 10.22 29.47 0.64
N VAL A 60 8.91 29.42 0.91
CA VAL A 60 7.94 30.45 0.48
C VAL A 60 8.28 31.81 1.10
N VAL A 61 8.48 31.88 2.41
CA VAL A 61 8.82 33.15 3.10
C VAL A 61 10.13 33.72 2.55
N SER A 62 11.16 32.91 2.38
CA SER A 62 12.45 33.36 1.83
C SER A 62 12.32 33.92 0.42
N ARG A 63 11.55 33.24 -0.44
CA ARG A 63 11.35 33.65 -1.82
C ARG A 63 10.53 34.94 -1.95
N TYR A 64 9.44 35.08 -1.19
CA TYR A 64 8.48 36.18 -1.39
C TYR A 64 8.67 37.37 -0.44
N VAL A 65 9.21 37.14 0.76
CA VAL A 65 9.46 38.22 1.74
C VAL A 65 10.88 38.73 1.59
N PHE A 66 11.86 37.83 1.65
CA PHE A 66 13.27 38.18 1.64
C PHE A 66 13.85 38.31 0.22
N HIS A 67 13.13 37.89 -0.82
CA HIS A 67 13.58 37.89 -2.22
C HIS A 67 14.88 37.08 -2.46
N GLU A 68 15.21 36.17 -1.53
CA GLU A 68 16.38 35.30 -1.57
C GLU A 68 15.92 33.84 -1.49
N PRO A 69 15.79 33.13 -2.62
CA PRO A 69 15.26 31.77 -2.63
C PRO A 69 16.23 30.76 -2.01
N LEU A 70 15.73 29.94 -1.08
CA LEU A 70 16.47 28.82 -0.49
C LEU A 70 16.46 27.62 -1.43
N VAL A 71 17.48 27.49 -2.28
CA VAL A 71 17.58 26.43 -3.30
C VAL A 71 17.48 25.02 -2.70
N TRP A 72 18.01 24.82 -1.49
CA TRP A 72 17.97 23.52 -0.80
C TRP A 72 16.59 23.12 -0.29
N SER A 73 15.65 24.07 -0.14
CA SER A 73 14.33 23.81 0.45
C SER A 73 13.48 22.90 -0.43
N ASP A 74 13.50 23.12 -1.75
CA ASP A 74 12.78 22.31 -2.74
C ASP A 74 13.32 20.86 -2.76
N GLU A 75 14.64 20.70 -2.60
CA GLU A 75 15.30 19.39 -2.55
C GLU A 75 14.99 18.64 -1.26
N LEU A 76 15.15 19.30 -0.10
CA LEU A 76 14.82 18.70 1.19
C LEU A 76 13.34 18.31 1.28
N ALA A 77 12.44 19.15 0.78
CA ALA A 77 11.02 18.83 0.70
C ALA A 77 10.77 17.56 -0.10
N GLY A 78 11.42 17.38 -1.26
CA GLY A 78 11.31 16.16 -2.06
C GLY A 78 11.81 14.90 -1.35
N ILE A 79 12.83 15.01 -0.49
CA ILE A 79 13.33 13.91 0.34
C ILE A 79 12.29 13.57 1.42
N LEU A 80 11.87 14.57 2.20
CA LEU A 80 10.90 14.39 3.28
C LEU A 80 9.56 13.84 2.76
N PHE A 81 9.08 14.36 1.63
CA PHE A 81 7.83 13.93 1.01
C PHE A 81 7.86 12.46 0.60
N LEU A 82 8.97 11.96 0.05
CA LEU A 82 9.06 10.54 -0.34
C LEU A 82 9.02 9.63 0.89
N TRP A 83 9.73 10.00 1.96
CA TRP A 83 9.64 9.32 3.25
C TRP A 83 8.22 9.35 3.82
N LEU A 84 7.59 10.52 3.80
CA LEU A 84 6.21 10.69 4.26
C LEU A 84 5.25 9.82 3.44
N ALA A 85 5.36 9.83 2.11
CA ALA A 85 4.51 9.04 1.22
C ALA A 85 4.66 7.53 1.50
N MET A 86 5.89 7.05 1.70
CA MET A 86 6.14 5.65 1.99
C MET A 86 5.66 5.22 3.39
N LEU A 87 5.91 6.02 4.43
CA LEU A 87 5.37 5.74 5.76
C LEU A 87 3.84 5.87 5.79
N GLY A 88 3.28 6.86 5.09
CA GLY A 88 1.83 7.02 4.91
C GLY A 88 1.20 5.80 4.22
N ALA A 89 1.85 5.24 3.20
CA ALA A 89 1.42 4.00 2.55
C ALA A 89 1.40 2.81 3.52
N VAL A 90 2.39 2.71 4.43
CA VAL A 90 2.41 1.71 5.51
C VAL A 90 1.24 1.90 6.47
N VAL A 91 0.96 3.13 6.90
CA VAL A 91 -0.18 3.44 7.78
C VAL A 91 -1.50 3.07 7.10
N ALA A 92 -1.69 3.49 5.84
CA ALA A 92 -2.89 3.15 5.06
C ALA A 92 -3.03 1.63 4.88
N PHE A 93 -1.92 0.90 4.72
CA PHE A 93 -1.93 -0.56 4.62
C PHE A 93 -2.34 -1.22 5.94
N ARG A 94 -1.76 -0.75 7.05
CA ARG A 94 -2.09 -1.22 8.40
C ARG A 94 -3.48 -0.82 8.87
N ARG A 95 -4.14 0.16 8.25
CA ARG A 95 -5.54 0.53 8.53
C ARG A 95 -6.54 -0.04 7.51
N ALA A 96 -6.06 -0.76 6.50
CA ALA A 96 -6.87 -1.22 5.35
C ALA A 96 -7.56 -0.08 4.58
N GLU A 97 -6.96 1.11 4.59
CA GLU A 97 -7.46 2.35 3.97
C GLU A 97 -6.94 2.57 2.54
N HIS A 98 -6.10 1.67 2.01
CA HIS A 98 -5.78 1.72 0.58
C HIS A 98 -7.07 1.62 -0.25
N MET A 99 -7.17 2.48 -1.27
CA MET A 99 -8.35 2.51 -2.15
C MET A 99 -8.58 1.14 -2.79
N ARG A 100 -9.78 0.58 -2.56
CA ARG A 100 -10.22 -0.75 -3.00
C ARG A 100 -11.70 -0.73 -3.34
N MET A 101 -12.11 -1.60 -4.27
CA MET A 101 -13.53 -1.77 -4.60
C MET A 101 -14.20 -2.74 -3.62
N THR A 102 -14.78 -2.22 -2.55
CA THR A 102 -15.41 -3.02 -1.49
C THR A 102 -16.88 -3.34 -1.75
N ALA A 103 -17.55 -2.62 -2.65
CA ALA A 103 -18.98 -2.80 -2.89
C ALA A 103 -19.32 -4.24 -3.30
N ILE A 104 -18.59 -4.81 -4.27
CA ILE A 104 -18.81 -6.19 -4.73
C ILE A 104 -18.50 -7.19 -3.62
N VAL A 105 -17.39 -6.99 -2.91
CA VAL A 105 -16.99 -7.85 -1.78
C VAL A 105 -18.06 -7.85 -0.68
N ALA A 106 -18.64 -6.70 -0.38
CA ALA A 106 -19.69 -6.53 0.63
C ALA A 106 -21.03 -7.19 0.24
N MET A 107 -21.28 -7.40 -1.05
CA MET A 107 -22.48 -8.11 -1.54
C MET A 107 -22.35 -9.64 -1.45
N THR A 108 -21.15 -10.17 -1.15
CA THR A 108 -20.93 -11.62 -1.04
C THR A 108 -21.27 -12.17 0.35
N GLY A 109 -21.51 -13.48 0.45
CA GLY A 109 -21.74 -14.14 1.73
C GLY A 109 -20.50 -14.09 2.66
N PRO A 110 -20.67 -14.25 3.99
CA PRO A 110 -19.60 -14.04 4.97
C PRO A 110 -18.31 -14.81 4.70
N ARG A 111 -18.44 -16.06 4.24
CA ARG A 111 -17.29 -16.93 3.94
C ARG A 111 -16.52 -16.49 2.69
N THR A 112 -17.22 -16.06 1.64
CA THR A 112 -16.60 -15.56 0.41
C THR A 112 -15.93 -14.22 0.67
N ARG A 113 -16.56 -13.34 1.45
CA ARG A 113 -15.97 -12.08 1.87
C ARG A 113 -14.64 -12.29 2.61
N ALA A 114 -14.61 -13.17 3.61
CA ALA A 114 -13.38 -13.48 4.35
C ALA A 114 -12.28 -14.04 3.42
N PHE A 115 -12.66 -14.87 2.45
CA PHE A 115 -11.73 -15.38 1.44
C PHE A 115 -11.18 -14.27 0.54
N LEU A 116 -12.04 -13.38 0.02
CA LEU A 116 -11.62 -12.25 -0.83
C LEU A 116 -10.74 -11.25 -0.06
N GLU A 117 -11.02 -11.00 1.22
CA GLU A 117 -10.18 -10.20 2.09
C GLU A 117 -8.79 -10.86 2.29
N THR A 118 -8.74 -12.19 2.40
CA THR A 118 -7.49 -12.96 2.44
C THR A 118 -6.74 -12.90 1.10
N VAL A 119 -7.45 -12.99 -0.03
CA VAL A 119 -6.87 -12.83 -1.37
C VAL A 119 -6.26 -11.43 -1.53
N ALA A 120 -6.95 -10.38 -1.09
CA ALA A 120 -6.43 -9.02 -1.11
C ALA A 120 -5.15 -8.86 -0.27
N LEU A 121 -5.09 -9.49 0.90
CA LEU A 121 -3.91 -9.49 1.75
C LEU A 121 -2.74 -10.26 1.11
N VAL A 122 -2.99 -11.45 0.58
CA VAL A 122 -1.98 -12.28 -0.09
C VAL A 122 -1.48 -11.62 -1.37
N ALA A 123 -2.34 -10.99 -2.16
CA ALA A 123 -1.94 -10.23 -3.35
C ALA A 123 -1.01 -9.06 -2.97
N GLY A 124 -1.33 -8.32 -1.91
CA GLY A 124 -0.45 -7.29 -1.37
C GLY A 124 0.90 -7.85 -0.90
N LEU A 125 0.89 -8.99 -0.21
CA LEU A 125 2.11 -9.67 0.25
C LEU A 125 3.00 -10.08 -0.94
N ILE A 126 2.42 -10.68 -1.99
CA ILE A 126 3.12 -11.08 -3.21
C ILE A 126 3.71 -9.84 -3.88
N PHE A 127 2.90 -8.80 -4.08
CA PHE A 127 3.36 -7.56 -4.72
C PHE A 127 4.56 -6.94 -3.98
N VAL A 128 4.42 -6.73 -2.67
CA VAL A 128 5.49 -6.12 -1.88
C VAL A 128 6.75 -6.98 -1.91
N SER A 129 6.61 -8.31 -1.84
CA SER A 129 7.76 -9.23 -1.93
C SER A 129 8.47 -9.16 -3.28
N LEU A 130 7.73 -9.03 -4.39
CA LEU A 130 8.30 -8.91 -5.73
C LEU A 130 9.04 -7.59 -5.93
N VAL A 131 8.54 -6.49 -5.38
CA VAL A 131 9.09 -5.14 -5.60
C VAL A 131 10.20 -4.78 -4.60
N LEU A 132 10.27 -5.46 -3.45
CA LEU A 132 11.23 -5.13 -2.39
C LEU A 132 12.69 -5.22 -2.86
N HIS A 133 13.05 -6.25 -3.61
CA HIS A 133 14.42 -6.42 -4.09
C HIS A 133 14.81 -5.36 -5.13
N PRO A 134 14.03 -5.10 -6.21
CA PRO A 134 14.27 -3.98 -7.11
C PRO A 134 14.34 -2.62 -6.39
N ALA A 135 13.50 -2.40 -5.38
CA ALA A 135 13.53 -1.16 -4.59
C ALA A 135 14.82 -1.01 -3.77
N TYR A 136 15.37 -2.12 -3.28
CA TYR A 136 16.67 -2.12 -2.60
C TYR A 136 17.81 -1.86 -3.57
N GLU A 137 17.82 -2.52 -4.73
CA GLU A 137 18.83 -2.30 -5.77
C GLU A 137 18.84 -0.84 -6.23
N PHE A 138 17.66 -0.27 -6.53
CA PHE A 138 17.50 1.14 -6.84
C PHE A 138 18.10 2.05 -5.75
N ALA A 139 17.80 1.78 -4.48
CA ALA A 139 18.35 2.59 -3.39
C ALA A 139 19.89 2.44 -3.23
N ALA A 140 20.44 1.27 -3.56
CA ALA A 140 21.87 1.01 -3.50
C ALA A 140 22.64 1.69 -4.65
N GLU A 141 22.06 1.75 -5.85
CA GLU A 141 22.63 2.45 -7.00
C GLU A 141 22.75 3.96 -6.75
N GLU A 142 21.78 4.53 -6.02
CA GLU A 142 21.74 5.95 -5.67
C GLU A 142 22.84 6.36 -4.66
N ILE A 143 23.61 5.43 -4.09
CA ILE A 143 24.73 5.72 -3.18
C ILE A 143 25.81 6.57 -3.86
N TYR A 144 25.98 6.43 -5.18
CA TYR A 144 26.99 7.15 -5.94
C TYR A 144 26.47 8.45 -6.55
N VAL A 145 25.21 8.81 -6.30
CA VAL A 145 24.55 10.00 -6.82
C VAL A 145 24.43 11.03 -5.70
N GLN A 146 24.95 12.23 -5.96
CA GLN A 146 24.89 13.36 -5.03
C GLN A 146 23.78 14.32 -5.45
N THR A 147 23.09 14.90 -4.48
CA THR A 147 22.06 15.89 -4.73
C THR A 147 22.69 17.28 -4.93
N PRO A 148 22.20 18.07 -5.90
CA PRO A 148 22.91 19.26 -6.36
C PRO A 148 22.92 20.42 -5.37
N ALA A 149 21.94 20.53 -4.48
CA ALA A 149 21.85 21.66 -3.54
C ALA A 149 22.40 21.33 -2.14
N LEU A 150 22.17 20.12 -1.63
CA LEU A 150 22.58 19.71 -0.29
C LEU A 150 23.89 18.92 -0.25
N ASP A 151 24.43 18.50 -1.41
CA ASP A 151 25.59 17.62 -1.51
C ASP A 151 25.41 16.32 -0.68
N LEU A 152 24.15 15.88 -0.60
CA LEU A 152 23.77 14.68 0.13
C LEU A 152 23.73 13.49 -0.82
N ASN A 153 23.96 12.32 -0.26
CA ASN A 153 23.77 11.08 -0.99
C ASN A 153 22.27 10.86 -1.29
N ASN A 154 21.89 10.71 -2.55
CA ASN A 154 20.50 10.52 -2.96
C ASN A 154 19.92 9.17 -2.48
N ALA A 155 20.77 8.23 -2.04
CA ALA A 155 20.34 7.00 -1.35
C ALA A 155 19.47 7.29 -0.12
N TRP A 156 19.66 8.42 0.58
CA TRP A 156 18.78 8.81 1.69
C TRP A 156 17.33 9.00 1.26
N ARG A 157 17.12 9.55 0.07
CA ARG A 157 15.81 9.68 -0.54
C ARG A 157 15.30 8.30 -0.98
N ALA A 158 16.11 7.59 -1.76
CA ALA A 158 15.72 6.32 -2.36
C ALA A 158 15.44 5.22 -1.31
N ALA A 159 16.12 5.23 -0.16
CA ALA A 159 15.93 4.28 0.93
C ALA A 159 14.52 4.27 1.54
N ALA A 160 13.75 5.35 1.37
CA ALA A 160 12.34 5.39 1.75
C ALA A 160 11.53 4.25 1.11
N LEU A 161 11.85 3.87 -0.14
CA LEU A 161 11.16 2.82 -0.88
C LEU A 161 11.33 1.42 -0.24
N PRO A 162 12.55 0.86 -0.11
CA PRO A 162 12.73 -0.46 0.49
C PRO A 162 12.32 -0.49 1.97
N ILE A 163 12.47 0.62 2.71
CA ILE A 163 12.05 0.68 4.12
C ILE A 163 10.53 0.66 4.22
N GLY A 164 9.82 1.48 3.45
CA GLY A 164 8.35 1.45 3.43
C GLY A 164 7.78 0.12 2.94
N LEU A 165 8.37 -0.48 1.90
CA LEU A 165 7.99 -1.82 1.43
C LEU A 165 8.27 -2.89 2.49
N GLY A 166 9.43 -2.87 3.14
CA GLY A 166 9.76 -3.81 4.22
C GLY A 166 8.81 -3.70 5.41
N LEU A 167 8.41 -2.49 5.78
CA LEU A 167 7.40 -2.26 6.82
C LEU A 167 6.02 -2.75 6.39
N MET A 168 5.60 -2.51 5.14
CA MET A 168 4.34 -3.08 4.61
C MET A 168 4.37 -4.61 4.58
N LEU A 169 5.51 -5.22 4.26
CA LEU A 169 5.69 -6.67 4.29
C LEU A 169 5.48 -7.20 5.71
N LEU A 170 6.10 -6.55 6.70
CA LEU A 170 5.93 -6.91 8.11
C LEU A 170 4.46 -6.79 8.57
N VAL A 171 3.78 -5.68 8.22
CA VAL A 171 2.35 -5.51 8.48
C VAL A 171 1.53 -6.63 7.84
N ALA A 172 1.82 -6.98 6.57
CA ALA A 172 1.09 -8.03 5.85
C ALA A 172 1.22 -9.39 6.54
N VAL A 173 2.45 -9.73 6.97
CA VAL A 173 2.77 -10.97 7.66
C VAL A 173 2.07 -11.03 9.02
N ILE A 174 2.15 -9.98 9.83
CA ILE A 174 1.45 -9.92 11.14
C ILE A 174 -0.05 -10.13 10.95
N ARG A 175 -0.67 -9.38 10.03
CA ARG A 175 -2.10 -9.50 9.73
C ARG A 175 -2.47 -10.90 9.27
N LEU A 176 -1.63 -11.55 8.46
CA LEU A 176 -1.88 -12.91 7.99
C LEU A 176 -1.94 -13.91 9.15
N PHE A 177 -1.09 -13.76 10.17
CA PHE A 177 -1.10 -14.60 11.37
C PHE A 177 -2.23 -14.26 12.37
N GLU A 178 -2.75 -13.04 12.35
CA GLU A 178 -3.82 -12.61 13.25
C GLU A 178 -5.22 -12.96 12.72
N THR A 179 -5.46 -12.76 11.41
CA THR A 179 -6.82 -12.76 10.86
C THR A 179 -7.15 -13.94 9.95
N ALA A 180 -6.15 -14.59 9.36
CA ALA A 180 -6.41 -15.55 8.29
C ALA A 180 -6.36 -17.01 8.79
N ASP A 181 -7.47 -17.73 8.59
CA ASP A 181 -7.48 -19.19 8.72
C ASP A 181 -6.43 -19.80 7.79
N TRP A 182 -5.60 -20.72 8.28
CA TRP A 182 -4.54 -21.33 7.48
C TRP A 182 -5.06 -21.94 6.17
N ARG A 183 -6.29 -22.49 6.19
CA ARG A 183 -6.97 -23.04 5.00
C ARG A 183 -7.31 -21.97 3.98
N MET A 184 -7.76 -20.80 4.42
CA MET A 184 -8.05 -19.66 3.53
C MET A 184 -6.76 -19.09 2.96
N THR A 185 -5.72 -18.95 3.79
CA THR A 185 -4.38 -18.53 3.35
C THR A 185 -3.81 -19.49 2.31
N ALA A 186 -3.84 -20.78 2.58
CA ALA A 186 -3.39 -21.80 1.63
C ALA A 186 -4.20 -21.76 0.33
N GLY A 187 -5.52 -21.56 0.42
CA GLY A 187 -6.38 -21.40 -0.75
C GLY A 187 -6.06 -20.14 -1.57
N ALA A 188 -5.82 -19.00 -0.92
CA ALA A 188 -5.45 -17.76 -1.59
C ALA A 188 -4.06 -17.82 -2.24
N LEU A 189 -3.08 -18.45 -1.57
CA LEU A 189 -1.76 -18.71 -2.14
C LEU A 189 -1.85 -19.68 -3.33
N ALA A 190 -2.61 -20.76 -3.19
CA ALA A 190 -2.84 -21.72 -4.28
C ALA A 190 -3.52 -21.05 -5.48
N LEU A 191 -4.49 -20.16 -5.25
CA LEU A 191 -5.11 -19.36 -6.31
C LEU A 191 -4.08 -18.47 -7.00
N GLY A 192 -3.24 -17.75 -6.24
CA GLY A 192 -2.17 -16.93 -6.81
C GLY A 192 -1.19 -17.74 -7.66
N VAL A 193 -0.74 -18.90 -7.16
CA VAL A 193 0.14 -19.82 -7.90
C VAL A 193 -0.55 -20.38 -9.15
N ALA A 194 -1.83 -20.74 -9.06
CA ALA A 194 -2.59 -21.25 -10.20
C ALA A 194 -2.75 -20.18 -11.29
N VAL A 195 -3.04 -18.93 -10.91
CA VAL A 195 -3.11 -17.80 -11.85
C VAL A 195 -1.75 -17.54 -12.49
N ALA A 196 -0.68 -17.46 -11.70
CA ALA A 196 0.68 -17.26 -12.23
C ALA A 196 1.10 -18.40 -13.16
N GLY A 197 0.89 -19.66 -12.76
CA GLY A 197 1.17 -20.84 -13.57
C GLY A 197 0.36 -20.89 -14.87
N GLY A 198 -0.92 -20.51 -14.81
CA GLY A 198 -1.77 -20.39 -16.00
C GLY A 198 -1.27 -19.31 -16.97
N LEU A 199 -0.86 -18.15 -16.46
CA LEU A 199 -0.28 -17.09 -17.26
C LEU A 199 1.05 -17.49 -17.90
N VAL A 200 1.93 -18.19 -17.17
CA VAL A 200 3.20 -18.74 -17.70
C VAL A 200 2.93 -19.81 -18.77
N ALA A 201 1.96 -20.71 -18.56
CA ALA A 201 1.59 -21.70 -19.56
C ALA A 201 1.06 -21.06 -20.86
N LEU A 202 0.39 -19.91 -20.74
CA LEU A 202 -0.11 -19.12 -21.87
C LEU A 202 0.94 -18.16 -22.45
N GLN A 203 2.15 -18.09 -21.89
CA GLN A 203 3.23 -17.18 -22.34
C GLN A 203 3.50 -17.26 -23.85
N PRO A 204 3.58 -18.44 -24.51
CA PRO A 204 3.84 -18.51 -25.96
C PRO A 204 2.76 -17.84 -26.80
N TRP A 205 1.50 -17.87 -26.31
CA TRP A 205 0.36 -17.24 -26.97
C TRP A 205 0.33 -15.75 -26.68
N LEU A 206 0.60 -15.36 -25.44
CA LEU A 206 0.67 -13.97 -25.01
C LEU A 206 1.74 -13.20 -25.80
N ALA A 207 2.92 -13.78 -26.02
CA ALA A 207 3.98 -13.16 -26.81
C ALA A 207 3.52 -12.81 -28.24
N GLY A 208 2.59 -13.57 -28.83
CA GLY A 208 2.06 -13.35 -30.17
C GLY A 208 1.00 -12.24 -30.29
N LEU A 209 0.46 -11.73 -29.18
CA LEU A 209 -0.68 -10.79 -29.18
C LEU A 209 -0.27 -9.31 -29.35
N GLY A 210 1.02 -8.97 -29.22
CA GLY A 210 1.50 -7.59 -29.33
C GLY A 210 0.80 -6.64 -28.34
N ASN A 211 0.27 -5.52 -28.84
CA ASN A 211 -0.34 -4.47 -28.01
C ASN A 211 -1.64 -4.88 -27.31
N LEU A 212 -2.30 -5.97 -27.73
CA LEU A 212 -3.50 -6.47 -27.04
C LEU A 212 -3.19 -6.96 -25.62
N ASN A 213 -1.93 -7.31 -25.34
CA ASN A 213 -1.48 -7.61 -23.99
C ASN A 213 -1.70 -6.44 -23.03
N LEU A 214 -1.57 -5.19 -23.49
CA LEU A 214 -1.84 -4.02 -22.64
C LEU A 214 -3.30 -4.03 -22.16
N LEU A 215 -4.25 -4.31 -23.06
CA LEU A 215 -5.66 -4.41 -22.70
C LEU A 215 -5.90 -5.59 -21.74
N LEU A 216 -5.29 -6.75 -22.03
CA LEU A 216 -5.43 -7.95 -21.21
C LEU A 216 -4.93 -7.70 -19.78
N PHE A 217 -3.71 -7.21 -19.59
CA PHE A 217 -3.13 -7.05 -18.27
C PHE A 217 -3.71 -5.83 -17.53
N PHE A 218 -3.82 -4.67 -18.19
CA PHE A 218 -4.22 -3.42 -17.52
C PHE A 218 -5.72 -3.18 -17.43
N VAL A 219 -6.54 -3.80 -18.29
CA VAL A 219 -8.00 -3.70 -18.18
C VAL A 219 -8.57 -4.96 -17.53
N VAL A 220 -8.30 -6.13 -18.10
CA VAL A 220 -8.87 -7.39 -17.60
C VAL A 220 -8.18 -7.82 -16.30
N GLY A 221 -6.85 -7.83 -16.25
CA GLY A 221 -6.07 -8.23 -15.08
C GLY A 221 -6.31 -7.32 -13.88
N VAL A 222 -6.10 -6.01 -14.06
CA VAL A 222 -6.37 -5.02 -13.00
C VAL A 222 -7.84 -5.06 -12.59
N GLY A 223 -8.77 -5.11 -13.55
CA GLY A 223 -10.20 -5.20 -13.26
C GLY A 223 -10.54 -6.41 -12.39
N ALA A 224 -10.05 -7.60 -12.75
CA ALA A 224 -10.28 -8.83 -11.98
C ALA A 224 -9.74 -8.71 -10.55
N LEU A 225 -8.51 -8.19 -10.37
CA LEU A 225 -7.91 -7.98 -9.06
C LEU A 225 -8.70 -6.94 -8.24
N VAL A 226 -9.02 -5.79 -8.83
CA VAL A 226 -9.78 -4.72 -8.14
C VAL A 226 -11.16 -5.22 -7.71
N PHE A 227 -11.91 -5.90 -8.59
CA PHE A 227 -13.23 -6.43 -8.26
C PHE A 227 -13.18 -7.57 -7.23
N SER A 228 -12.03 -8.24 -7.07
CA SER A 228 -11.80 -9.19 -5.98
C SER A 228 -11.47 -8.53 -4.63
N GLY A 229 -11.41 -7.19 -4.58
CA GLY A 229 -11.13 -6.42 -3.37
C GLY A 229 -9.66 -6.12 -3.12
N VAL A 230 -8.77 -6.48 -4.06
CA VAL A 230 -7.35 -6.14 -4.00
C VAL A 230 -7.22 -4.61 -4.15
N PRO A 231 -6.42 -3.95 -3.30
CA PRO A 231 -6.14 -2.51 -3.45
C PRO A 231 -5.62 -2.16 -4.85
N ILE A 232 -6.10 -1.03 -5.38
CA ILE A 232 -5.87 -0.64 -6.78
C ILE A 232 -4.37 -0.56 -7.11
N ALA A 233 -3.56 -0.01 -6.22
CA ALA A 233 -2.11 0.10 -6.42
C ALA A 233 -1.43 -1.28 -6.57
N PHE A 234 -1.80 -2.26 -5.75
CA PHE A 234 -1.24 -3.62 -5.83
C PHE A 234 -1.78 -4.38 -7.03
N ALA A 235 -3.04 -4.18 -7.39
CA ALA A 235 -3.62 -4.73 -8.61
C ALA A 235 -2.85 -4.25 -9.85
N PHE A 236 -2.63 -2.93 -9.95
CA PHE A 236 -1.85 -2.33 -11.03
C PHE A 236 -0.41 -2.85 -11.05
N GLY A 237 0.23 -2.92 -9.88
CA GLY A 237 1.60 -3.41 -9.75
C GLY A 237 1.77 -4.87 -10.16
N LEU A 238 0.90 -5.76 -9.69
CA LEU A 238 0.91 -7.18 -10.08
C LEU A 238 0.64 -7.37 -11.57
N SER A 239 -0.31 -6.64 -12.14
CA SER A 239 -0.59 -6.69 -13.58
C SER A 239 0.59 -6.17 -14.41
N THR A 240 1.27 -5.11 -13.93
CA THR A 240 2.47 -4.57 -14.59
C THR A 240 3.61 -5.58 -14.55
N PHE A 241 3.85 -6.21 -13.39
CA PHE A 241 4.88 -7.24 -13.25
C PHE A 241 4.59 -8.43 -14.17
N ALA A 242 3.36 -8.94 -14.16
CA ALA A 242 2.97 -10.04 -15.03
C ALA A 242 3.10 -9.68 -16.52
N TYR A 243 2.75 -8.45 -16.92
CA TYR A 243 2.93 -7.97 -18.29
C TYR A 243 4.41 -7.99 -18.69
N ILE A 244 5.29 -7.38 -17.90
CA ILE A 244 6.73 -7.31 -18.21
C ILE A 244 7.29 -8.74 -18.28
N THR A 245 7.11 -9.56 -17.25
CA THR A 245 7.72 -10.90 -17.20
C THR A 245 7.27 -11.85 -18.32
N LEU A 246 6.05 -11.69 -18.83
CA LEU A 246 5.46 -12.64 -19.80
C LEU A 246 5.47 -12.14 -21.24
N THR A 247 5.72 -10.86 -21.47
CA THR A 247 5.61 -10.26 -22.81
C THR A 247 6.86 -9.55 -23.30
N THR A 248 7.82 -9.25 -22.42
CA THR A 248 9.15 -8.74 -22.79
C THR A 248 10.19 -9.83 -22.61
#